data_AF-A0A8H8INP7-F1
#
_entry.id   AF-A0A8H8INP7-F1
#
_cell.length_a   1.000
_cell.length_b   1.000
_cell.length_c   1.000
_cell.angle_alpha   90.00
_cell.angle_beta   90.00
_cell.angle_gamma   90.00
#
_symmetry.space_group_name_H-M   'P 1'
#
loop_
_entity.id
_entity.type
_entity.pdbx_description
1 polymer ?
#
loop_
_entity_poly.entity_id
_entity_poly.type
_entity_poly.pdbx_seq_one_letter_code
_entity_poly.pdbx_strand_id
1 'polypeptide(L)'
;MTAEGKVSSWTDLVNELKIQWPPLDTLAEMLANLDTWNRSKLDDSKLGTVVKTGDREQPYHVWWAKDRQRLAGKLSMDDLSKAQTTYANALSLLFRGMLGKSKSSYTKIHTLCKDIMEVDQDQIEDRLGQQTRHQELASGLADIQHRIGRMDINRQAQPYQSRASSRAAPRTQAQFADSYGAPYQAQRQLASHAPPTPAPAANPLQRTPRQQTLASPFVPRSALPAASPGRGKAYDDTDAGQKAYKAQLANTATVEATAATPYPLTPGTLRQNERVCPRCGKGNHSILNCDGIALPSEERRWRGKVKSELMTQGVAKEEQGMLSTRMDAYAIMVEDGREEDALELLELAAYVDEEEAGKVWGQQ
;
A
#
# COMPACT_ATOMS: atom_id res chain seq x y z
N MET A 1 55.96 -29.02 2.36
CA MET A 1 56.44 -27.80 1.68
C MET A 1 56.12 -26.62 2.56
N THR A 2 57.02 -26.32 3.49
CA THR A 2 56.97 -25.14 4.36
C THR A 2 57.39 -23.94 3.53
N ALA A 3 56.46 -23.01 3.29
CA ALA A 3 56.78 -21.74 2.67
C ALA A 3 57.68 -20.96 3.65
N GLU A 4 58.98 -20.95 3.37
CA GLU A 4 59.93 -20.04 4.00
C GLU A 4 59.47 -18.62 3.71
N GLY A 5 58.91 -17.97 4.73
CA GLY A 5 58.53 -16.57 4.67
C GLY A 5 59.76 -15.74 4.36
N LYS A 6 59.82 -15.18 3.16
CA LYS A 6 60.73 -14.08 2.83
C LYS A 6 60.55 -13.04 3.94
N VAL A 7 61.63 -12.76 4.67
CA VAL A 7 61.68 -11.63 5.60
C VAL A 7 61.53 -10.38 4.73
N SER A 8 60.29 -9.91 4.64
CA SER A 8 59.93 -8.60 4.10
C SER A 8 60.80 -7.58 4.81
N SER A 9 61.45 -6.69 4.06
CA SER A 9 62.35 -5.71 4.64
C SER A 9 61.60 -4.91 5.72
N TRP A 10 62.31 -4.35 6.70
CA TRP A 10 61.68 -3.52 7.74
C TRP A 10 60.78 -2.42 7.13
N THR A 11 61.16 -1.91 5.97
CA THR A 11 60.39 -0.96 5.17
C THR A 11 59.06 -1.54 4.68
N ASP A 12 59.05 -2.79 4.21
CA ASP A 12 57.83 -3.47 3.78
C ASP A 12 56.89 -3.72 4.97
N LEU A 13 57.43 -4.13 6.13
CA LEU A 13 56.67 -4.29 7.36
C LEU A 13 56.07 -2.97 7.86
N VAL A 14 56.83 -1.88 7.83
CA VAL A 14 56.33 -0.55 8.21
C VAL A 14 55.27 -0.05 7.23
N ASN A 15 55.42 -0.35 5.93
CA ASN A 15 54.41 -0.01 4.93
C ASN A 15 53.13 -0.83 5.13
N GLU A 16 53.24 -2.14 5.38
CA GLU A 16 52.09 -3.01 5.69
C GLU A 16 51.36 -2.53 6.96
N LEU A 17 52.12 -2.16 8.00
CA LEU A 17 51.58 -1.60 9.24
C LEU A 17 50.86 -0.27 9.02
N LYS A 18 51.38 0.63 8.17
CA LYS A 18 50.71 1.90 7.83
C LYS A 18 49.45 1.69 6.99
N ILE A 19 49.42 0.66 6.15
CA ILE A 19 48.23 0.27 5.39
C ILE A 19 47.17 -0.31 6.32
N GLN A 20 47.57 -1.18 7.25
CA GLN A 20 46.67 -1.85 8.17
C GLN A 20 46.18 -0.92 9.30
N TRP A 21 47.01 0.05 9.70
CA TRP A 21 46.75 1.02 10.77
C TRP A 21 47.03 2.43 10.28
N PRO A 22 46.12 3.00 9.47
CA PRO A 22 46.28 4.37 9.00
C PRO A 22 46.32 5.36 10.17
N PRO A 23 46.95 6.54 10.02
CA PRO A 23 46.95 7.58 11.04
C PRO A 23 45.55 7.86 11.60
N LEU A 24 45.46 8.21 12.89
CA LEU A 24 44.16 8.48 13.53
C LEU A 24 43.36 9.59 12.83
N ASP A 25 44.04 10.60 12.29
CA ASP A 25 43.41 11.70 11.56
C ASP A 25 42.77 11.23 10.24
N THR A 26 43.40 10.28 9.54
CA THR A 26 42.84 9.71 8.31
C THR A 26 41.70 8.74 8.63
N LEU A 27 41.75 8.02 9.75
CA LEU A 27 40.64 7.19 10.22
C LEU A 27 39.40 8.04 10.57
N ALA A 28 39.60 9.17 11.26
CA ALA A 28 38.51 10.10 11.57
C ALA A 28 37.89 10.69 10.31
N GLU A 29 38.70 11.09 9.32
CA GLU A 29 38.19 11.57 8.03
C GLU A 29 37.44 10.46 7.28
N MET A 30 37.96 9.23 7.25
CA MET A 30 37.28 8.09 6.61
C MET A 30 35.93 7.80 7.26
N LEU A 31 35.84 7.81 8.59
CA LEU A 31 34.58 7.59 9.31
C LEU A 31 33.58 8.72 9.04
N ALA A 32 34.03 9.97 9.00
CA ALA A 32 33.19 11.11 8.64
C ALA A 32 32.68 11.02 7.19
N ASN A 33 33.54 10.64 6.25
CA ASN A 33 33.16 10.40 4.86
C ASN A 33 32.16 9.23 4.73
N LEU A 34 32.33 8.17 5.54
CA LEU A 34 31.42 7.03 5.56
C LEU A 34 30.05 7.38 6.17
N ASP A 35 30.01 8.19 7.24
CA ASP A 35 28.76 8.68 7.81
C ASP A 35 28.02 9.59 6.81
N THR A 36 28.76 10.48 6.15
CA THR A 36 28.24 11.32 5.05
C THR A 36 27.69 10.44 3.92
N TRP A 37 28.41 9.39 3.54
CA TRP A 37 27.97 8.41 2.55
C TRP A 37 26.66 7.72 2.97
N ASN A 38 26.51 7.32 4.22
CA ASN A 38 25.30 6.62 4.66
C ASN A 38 24.08 7.56 4.78
N ARG A 39 24.30 8.84 5.06
CA ARG A 39 23.23 9.84 5.25
C ARG A 39 22.80 10.56 3.98
N SER A 40 23.68 10.69 2.98
CA SER A 40 23.44 11.51 1.78
C SER A 40 22.46 10.88 0.77
N LYS A 41 21.19 10.71 1.15
CA LYS A 41 20.16 10.28 0.20
C LYS A 41 19.88 11.37 -0.82
N LEU A 42 19.50 10.98 -2.03
CA LEU A 42 18.99 11.90 -3.03
C LEU A 42 17.64 12.41 -2.52
N ASP A 43 17.56 13.70 -2.21
CA ASP A 43 16.38 14.34 -1.64
C ASP A 43 15.37 14.67 -2.74
N ASP A 44 14.21 14.01 -2.70
CA ASP A 44 13.14 14.19 -3.69
C ASP A 44 12.62 15.62 -3.73
N SER A 45 12.61 16.32 -2.58
CA SER A 45 12.13 17.71 -2.51
C SER A 45 13.01 18.70 -3.24
N LYS A 46 14.25 18.31 -3.58
CA LYS A 46 15.23 19.13 -4.29
C LYS A 46 15.41 18.72 -5.74
N LEU A 47 14.71 17.68 -6.20
CA LEU A 47 14.73 17.31 -7.61
C LEU A 47 14.08 18.42 -8.45
N GLY A 48 14.61 18.64 -9.66
CA GLY A 48 14.23 19.80 -10.50
C GLY A 48 14.81 21.15 -10.03
N THR A 49 15.50 21.19 -8.88
CA THR A 49 16.17 22.43 -8.43
C THR A 49 17.61 22.50 -8.93
N VAL A 50 18.10 23.73 -9.07
CA VAL A 50 19.49 24.03 -9.43
C VAL A 50 20.26 24.39 -8.16
N VAL A 51 21.43 23.78 -7.99
CA VAL A 51 22.34 24.08 -6.88
C VAL A 51 23.56 24.83 -7.39
N LYS A 52 23.83 25.97 -6.75
CA LYS A 52 25.03 26.76 -7.01
C LYS A 52 26.21 26.22 -6.21
N THR A 53 27.21 25.69 -6.91
CA THR A 53 28.46 25.19 -6.32
C THR A 53 29.61 26.05 -6.82
N GLY A 54 30.00 27.05 -6.02
CA GLY A 54 30.92 28.10 -6.45
C GLY A 54 30.30 28.96 -7.54
N ASP A 55 31.00 29.12 -8.67
CA ASP A 55 30.54 29.92 -9.81
C ASP A 55 29.69 29.12 -10.82
N ARG A 56 29.42 27.83 -10.54
CA ARG A 56 28.66 26.97 -11.44
C ARG A 56 27.31 26.63 -10.84
N GLU A 57 26.28 26.82 -11.66
CA GLU A 57 24.93 26.33 -11.40
C GLU A 57 24.77 24.99 -12.13
N GLN A 58 24.30 23.97 -11.40
CA GLN A 58 24.04 22.66 -11.97
C GLN A 58 22.82 22.03 -11.30
N PRO A 59 22.11 21.13 -12.00
CA PRO A 59 20.97 20.44 -11.41
C PRO A 59 21.36 19.67 -10.15
N TYR A 60 20.46 19.62 -9.16
CA TYR A 60 20.72 19.00 -7.86
C TYR A 60 21.14 17.52 -7.98
N HIS A 61 20.50 16.74 -8.85
CA HIS A 61 20.84 15.33 -9.05
C HIS A 61 22.23 15.14 -9.64
N VAL A 62 22.65 16.03 -10.54
CA VAL A 62 24.01 16.06 -11.10
C VAL A 62 25.03 16.38 -10.02
N TRP A 63 24.77 17.40 -9.19
CA TRP A 63 25.62 17.73 -8.04
C TRP A 63 25.77 16.53 -7.10
N TRP A 64 24.64 15.91 -6.73
CA TRP A 64 24.61 14.77 -5.84
C TRP A 64 25.41 13.58 -6.40
N ALA A 65 25.23 13.26 -7.68
CA ALA A 65 25.95 12.17 -8.33
C ALA A 65 27.48 12.40 -8.37
N LYS A 66 27.91 13.64 -8.64
CA LYS A 66 29.34 14.02 -8.59
C LYS A 66 29.90 13.92 -7.18
N ASP A 67 29.17 14.39 -6.16
CA ASP A 67 29.60 14.27 -4.77
C ASP A 67 29.70 12.80 -4.33
N ARG A 68 28.75 11.96 -4.75
CA ARG A 68 28.80 10.52 -4.54
C ARG A 68 30.00 9.88 -5.19
N GLN A 69 30.28 10.19 -6.44
CA GLN A 69 31.47 9.67 -7.11
C GLN A 69 32.77 10.09 -6.41
N ARG A 70 32.85 11.35 -5.93
CA ARG A 70 33.98 11.85 -5.14
C ARG A 70 34.14 11.13 -3.81
N LEU A 71 33.06 10.94 -3.06
CA LEU A 71 33.07 10.21 -1.79
C LEU A 71 33.43 8.73 -1.98
N ALA A 72 32.94 8.09 -3.05
CA ALA A 72 33.32 6.73 -3.39
C ALA A 72 34.83 6.61 -3.64
N GLY A 73 35.41 7.55 -4.38
CA GLY A 73 36.86 7.61 -4.61
C GLY A 73 37.66 7.79 -3.32
N LYS A 74 37.21 8.65 -2.39
CA LYS A 74 37.84 8.82 -1.08
C LYS A 74 37.79 7.57 -0.20
N LEU A 75 36.73 6.78 -0.31
CA LEU A 75 36.51 5.56 0.46
C LEU A 75 37.03 4.31 -0.25
N SER A 76 37.62 4.45 -1.46
CA SER A 76 38.01 3.34 -2.33
C SER A 76 36.86 2.34 -2.57
N MET A 77 35.63 2.86 -2.69
CA MET A 77 34.40 2.08 -2.84
C MET A 77 33.97 2.04 -4.32
N ASP A 78 34.62 1.19 -5.13
CA ASP A 78 34.23 0.99 -6.53
C ASP A 78 33.29 -0.21 -6.77
N ASP A 79 33.01 -0.98 -5.72
CA ASP A 79 32.43 -2.33 -5.80
C ASP A 79 30.91 -2.44 -6.00
N LEU A 80 30.52 -3.59 -6.55
CA LEU A 80 29.17 -4.03 -6.91
C LEU A 80 28.18 -4.03 -5.75
N SER A 81 28.59 -4.48 -4.56
CA SER A 81 27.71 -4.52 -3.37
C SER A 81 27.30 -3.11 -2.91
N LYS A 82 28.19 -2.14 -3.09
CA LYS A 82 27.97 -0.75 -2.66
C LYS A 82 27.19 0.04 -3.70
N ALA A 83 27.42 -0.19 -4.98
CA ALA A 83 26.57 0.35 -6.06
C ALA A 83 25.10 -0.09 -5.87
N GLN A 84 24.88 -1.38 -5.63
CA GLN A 84 23.56 -1.93 -5.36
C GLN A 84 22.92 -1.35 -4.10
N THR A 85 23.69 -1.20 -3.01
CA THR A 85 23.18 -0.60 -1.77
C THR A 85 22.78 0.86 -1.99
N THR A 86 23.57 1.61 -2.75
CA THR A 86 23.29 3.01 -3.10
C THR A 86 22.03 3.11 -3.94
N TYR A 87 21.90 2.26 -4.96
CA TYR A 87 20.69 2.17 -5.79
C TYR A 87 19.44 1.89 -4.94
N ALA A 88 19.53 0.95 -3.99
CA ALA A 88 18.40 0.50 -3.18
C ALA A 88 18.03 1.42 -2.01
N ASN A 89 18.97 2.20 -1.49
CA ASN A 89 18.78 2.95 -0.23
C ASN A 89 18.94 4.45 -0.36
N ALA A 90 19.68 4.92 -1.37
CA ALA A 90 20.02 6.34 -1.53
C ALA A 90 19.26 7.01 -2.68
N LEU A 91 18.86 6.26 -3.73
CA LEU A 91 18.00 6.78 -4.79
C LEU A 91 16.53 6.71 -4.41
N SER A 92 15.76 7.69 -4.85
CA SER A 92 14.31 7.66 -4.75
C SER A 92 13.67 6.73 -5.76
N LEU A 93 12.40 6.42 -5.53
CA LEU A 93 11.63 5.57 -6.45
C LEU A 93 11.48 6.21 -7.83
N LEU A 94 11.36 7.54 -7.88
CA LEU A 94 11.28 8.30 -9.12
C LEU A 94 12.54 8.09 -9.99
N PHE A 95 13.74 8.25 -9.40
CA PHE A 95 14.99 8.00 -10.13
C PHE A 95 15.18 6.55 -10.55
N ARG A 96 14.76 5.58 -9.72
CA ARG A 96 14.82 4.17 -10.10
C ARG A 96 13.94 3.85 -11.31
N GLY A 97 12.78 4.50 -11.41
CA GLY A 97 11.90 4.39 -12.58
C GLY A 97 12.56 4.97 -13.83
N MET A 98 13.12 6.18 -13.73
CA MET A 98 13.74 6.87 -14.88
C MET A 98 14.99 6.18 -15.43
N LEU A 99 15.80 5.57 -14.56
CA LEU A 99 17.02 4.88 -15.00
C LEU A 99 16.71 3.65 -15.88
N GLY A 100 15.50 3.09 -15.81
CA GLY A 100 15.03 1.98 -16.65
C GLY A 100 15.82 0.67 -16.48
N LYS A 101 16.83 0.65 -15.63
CA LYS A 101 17.72 -0.49 -15.39
C LYS A 101 17.47 -1.07 -14.00
N SER A 102 17.61 -2.39 -13.88
CA SER A 102 17.41 -3.07 -12.60
C SER A 102 18.58 -2.80 -11.64
N LYS A 103 18.35 -2.95 -10.33
CA LYS A 103 19.41 -2.81 -9.31
C LYS A 103 20.66 -3.65 -9.63
N SER A 104 20.49 -4.83 -10.20
CA SER A 104 21.57 -5.76 -10.50
C SER A 104 22.45 -5.35 -11.69
N SER A 105 21.97 -4.45 -12.57
CA SER A 105 22.78 -3.94 -13.69
C SER A 105 23.91 -3.02 -13.22
N TYR A 106 23.77 -2.42 -12.03
CA TYR A 106 24.75 -1.49 -11.48
C TYR A 106 25.81 -2.23 -10.68
N THR A 107 26.93 -2.51 -11.35
CA THR A 107 28.09 -3.21 -10.80
C THR A 107 29.17 -2.27 -10.27
N LYS A 108 29.13 -0.99 -10.64
CA LYS A 108 30.09 0.04 -10.23
C LYS A 108 29.37 1.32 -9.88
N ILE A 109 29.82 1.97 -8.80
CA ILE A 109 29.24 3.27 -8.37
C ILE A 109 29.43 4.33 -9.46
N HIS A 110 30.57 4.33 -10.14
CA HIS A 110 30.84 5.23 -11.25
C HIS A 110 29.78 5.13 -12.36
N THR A 111 29.42 3.91 -12.77
CA THR A 111 28.41 3.69 -13.82
C THR A 111 27.04 4.20 -13.37
N LEU A 112 26.66 3.93 -12.11
CA LEU A 112 25.42 4.44 -11.55
C LEU A 112 25.37 5.97 -11.54
N CYS A 113 26.43 6.62 -11.04
CA CYS A 113 26.49 8.08 -10.98
C CYS A 113 26.51 8.70 -12.36
N LYS A 114 27.18 8.07 -13.34
CA LYS A 114 27.17 8.51 -14.74
C LYS A 114 25.76 8.50 -15.32
N ASP A 115 25.04 7.38 -15.21
CA ASP A 115 23.68 7.29 -15.71
C ASP A 115 22.75 8.33 -15.06
N ILE A 116 22.90 8.60 -13.76
CA ILE A 116 22.14 9.64 -13.06
C ILE A 116 22.44 11.03 -13.63
N MET A 117 23.71 11.34 -13.92
CA MET A 117 24.09 12.62 -14.51
C MET A 117 23.57 12.82 -15.94
N GLU A 118 23.28 11.73 -16.65
CA GLU A 118 22.74 11.75 -18.02
C GLU A 118 21.21 11.93 -18.05
N VAL A 119 20.52 11.82 -16.90
CA VAL A 119 19.07 12.10 -16.83
C VAL A 119 18.84 13.60 -17.02
N ASP A 120 18.04 13.92 -18.03
CA ASP A 120 17.66 15.29 -18.36
C ASP A 120 16.82 15.92 -17.24
N GLN A 121 17.04 17.21 -16.97
CA GLN A 121 16.26 17.95 -15.99
C GLN A 121 14.80 18.05 -16.39
N ASP A 122 14.51 18.26 -17.68
CA ASP A 122 13.13 18.40 -18.17
C ASP A 122 12.32 17.12 -17.91
N GLN A 123 12.95 15.94 -18.09
CA GLN A 123 12.31 14.66 -17.78
C GLN A 123 12.00 14.49 -16.28
N ILE A 124 12.85 15.04 -15.41
CA ILE A 124 12.64 15.01 -13.96
C ILE A 124 11.45 15.89 -13.60
N GLU A 125 11.40 17.10 -14.15
CA GLU A 125 10.31 18.05 -13.94
C GLU A 125 8.97 17.50 -14.45
N ASP A 126 8.96 16.89 -15.64
CA ASP A 126 7.78 16.22 -16.20
C ASP A 126 7.29 15.09 -15.30
N ARG A 127 8.20 14.23 -14.81
CA ARG A 127 7.86 13.10 -13.92
C ARG A 127 7.37 13.58 -12.56
N LEU A 128 7.96 14.64 -12.01
CA LEU A 128 7.48 15.26 -10.77
C LEU A 128 6.08 15.85 -10.97
N GLY A 129 5.85 16.53 -12.09
CA GLY A 129 4.53 17.07 -12.44
C GLY A 129 3.47 15.98 -12.62
N GLN A 130 3.82 14.84 -13.22
CA GLN A 130 2.95 13.66 -13.28
C GLN A 130 2.64 13.12 -11.88
N GLN A 131 3.65 12.99 -11.02
CA GLN A 131 3.46 12.47 -9.67
C GLN A 131 2.58 13.38 -8.80
N THR A 132 2.75 14.70 -8.91
CA THR A 132 1.90 15.67 -8.21
C THR A 132 0.45 15.57 -8.71
N ARG A 133 0.22 15.55 -10.02
CA ARG A 133 -1.12 15.35 -10.59
C ARG A 133 -1.76 14.04 -10.11
N HIS A 134 -1.00 12.95 -10.07
CA HIS A 134 -1.49 11.68 -9.55
C HIS A 134 -1.87 11.75 -8.06
N GLN A 135 -1.09 12.46 -7.24
CA GLN A 135 -1.42 12.66 -5.83
C GLN A 135 -2.67 13.51 -5.64
N GLU A 136 -2.81 14.58 -6.43
CA GLU A 136 -4.00 15.43 -6.42
C GLU A 136 -5.25 14.64 -6.81
N LEU A 137 -5.19 13.86 -7.90
CA LEU A 137 -6.29 12.98 -8.32
C LEU A 137 -6.61 11.92 -7.27
N ALA A 138 -5.60 11.26 -6.69
CA ALA A 138 -5.81 10.28 -5.64
C ALA A 138 -6.47 10.89 -4.39
N SER A 139 -6.09 12.11 -4.03
CA SER A 139 -6.71 12.85 -2.92
C SER A 139 -8.17 13.23 -3.25
N GLY A 140 -8.44 13.67 -4.48
CA GLY A 140 -9.80 13.98 -4.94
C GLY A 140 -10.71 12.76 -4.94
N LEU A 141 -10.21 11.59 -5.36
CA LEU A 141 -10.96 10.34 -5.31
C LEU A 141 -11.27 9.91 -3.87
N ALA A 142 -10.31 10.06 -2.95
CA ALA A 142 -10.53 9.76 -1.54
C ALA A 142 -11.63 10.66 -0.94
N ASP A 143 -11.64 11.94 -1.30
CA ASP A 143 -12.68 12.89 -0.88
C ASP A 143 -14.06 12.53 -1.45
N ILE A 144 -14.13 12.13 -2.72
CA ILE A 144 -15.37 11.64 -3.35
C ILE A 144 -15.89 10.39 -2.64
N GLN A 145 -15.02 9.40 -2.40
CA GLN A 145 -15.40 8.18 -1.68
C GLN A 145 -15.92 8.48 -0.28
N HIS A 146 -15.28 9.40 0.44
CA HIS A 146 -15.72 9.80 1.76
C HIS A 146 -17.07 10.55 1.72
N ARG A 147 -17.35 11.35 0.69
CA ARG A 147 -18.66 11.97 0.47
C ARG A 147 -19.76 10.94 0.19
N ILE A 148 -19.49 9.95 -0.66
CA ILE A 148 -20.42 8.85 -0.95
C ILE A 148 -20.74 8.07 0.33
N GLY A 149 -19.72 7.71 1.11
CA GLY A 149 -19.92 7.02 2.39
C GLY A 149 -20.77 7.81 3.39
N ARG A 150 -20.65 9.15 3.43
CA ARG A 150 -21.52 10.00 4.27
C ARG A 150 -22.96 10.04 3.77
N MET A 151 -23.18 10.01 2.46
CA MET A 151 -24.53 9.98 1.88
C MET A 151 -25.24 8.66 2.20
N ASP A 152 -24.56 7.53 2.15
CA ASP A 152 -25.15 6.23 2.49
C ASP A 152 -25.56 6.13 3.95
N ILE A 153 -24.75 6.69 4.87
CA ILE A 153 -25.09 6.77 6.30
C ILE A 153 -26.33 7.66 6.52
N ASN A 154 -26.41 8.82 5.85
CA ASN A 154 -27.59 9.68 5.95
C ASN A 154 -28.85 9.06 5.33
N ARG A 155 -28.70 8.23 4.29
CA ARG A 155 -29.82 7.55 3.63
C ARG A 155 -30.37 6.40 4.48
N GLN A 156 -29.53 5.71 5.24
CA GLN A 156 -29.95 4.70 6.23
C GLN A 156 -30.52 5.31 7.52
N ALA A 157 -30.14 6.54 7.86
CA ALA A 157 -30.62 7.26 9.04
C ALA A 157 -31.96 8.00 8.83
N GLN A 158 -32.56 7.96 7.64
CA GLN A 158 -33.94 8.43 7.44
C GLN A 158 -34.91 7.33 7.90
N PRO A 159 -35.54 7.44 9.09
CA PRO A 159 -36.62 6.54 9.43
C PRO A 159 -37.69 6.67 8.37
N TYR A 160 -38.14 5.53 7.87
CA TYR A 160 -39.30 5.37 7.01
C TYR A 160 -40.52 6.02 7.70
N GLN A 161 -40.68 7.34 7.54
CA GLN A 161 -41.96 7.99 7.82
C GLN A 161 -42.87 7.52 6.71
N SER A 162 -43.51 6.38 6.97
CA SER A 162 -44.67 5.93 6.26
C SER A 162 -45.63 7.11 6.13
N ARG A 163 -45.71 7.67 4.93
CA ARG A 163 -46.87 8.46 4.50
C ARG A 163 -48.06 7.51 4.58
N ALA A 164 -48.66 7.42 5.76
CA ALA A 164 -49.98 6.87 5.92
C ALA A 164 -50.93 7.81 5.17
N SER A 165 -51.24 7.46 3.93
CA SER A 165 -52.38 7.98 3.19
C SER A 165 -53.63 7.77 4.04
N SER A 166 -54.01 8.81 4.79
CA SER A 166 -55.32 8.87 5.42
C SER A 166 -56.34 9.08 4.31
N ARG A 167 -56.94 7.98 3.82
CA ARG A 167 -58.21 8.01 3.10
C ARG A 167 -59.26 8.57 4.06
N ALA A 168 -59.45 9.89 4.07
CA ALA A 168 -60.62 10.51 4.64
C ALA A 168 -61.74 10.49 3.59
N ALA A 169 -62.89 9.94 3.98
CA ALA A 169 -64.10 9.81 3.20
C ALA A 169 -64.71 11.18 2.80
N PRO A 170 -65.51 11.24 1.72
CA PRO A 170 -66.13 12.49 1.27
C PRO A 170 -67.28 12.88 2.22
N ARG A 171 -67.27 14.13 2.69
CA ARG A 171 -68.41 14.76 3.36
C ARG A 171 -69.06 15.76 2.43
N THR A 172 -70.34 15.55 2.18
CA THR A 172 -71.23 16.37 1.37
C THR A 172 -71.58 17.70 2.03
N GLN A 173 -71.77 18.68 1.15
CA GLN A 173 -72.35 20.02 1.25
C GLN A 173 -73.23 20.37 2.47
N ALA A 174 -73.06 21.60 2.97
CA ALA A 174 -74.15 22.58 3.08
C ALA A 174 -73.60 24.01 2.97
N GLN A 175 -74.40 24.87 2.34
CA GLN A 175 -74.12 26.18 1.76
C GLN A 175 -74.28 27.36 2.74
N PHE A 176 -73.98 28.56 2.23
CA PHE A 176 -74.31 29.94 2.67
C PHE A 176 -73.32 30.57 3.68
N ALA A 177 -72.87 31.82 3.56
CA ALA A 177 -73.10 32.90 2.60
C ALA A 177 -71.95 33.93 2.66
N ASP A 178 -71.78 34.68 1.58
CA ASP A 178 -71.30 36.06 1.43
C ASP A 178 -70.56 36.76 2.58
N SER A 179 -69.36 37.30 2.28
CA SER A 179 -69.17 38.76 2.16
C SER A 179 -67.68 39.17 2.13
N TYR A 180 -67.36 39.96 1.10
CA TYR A 180 -66.43 41.09 1.04
C TYR A 180 -65.44 41.34 2.20
N GLY A 181 -64.15 41.51 1.87
CA GLY A 181 -63.26 42.38 2.65
C GLY A 181 -61.77 42.04 2.65
N ALA A 182 -61.04 42.67 1.73
CA ALA A 182 -59.68 43.26 1.80
C ALA A 182 -58.49 42.62 2.59
N PRO A 183 -57.24 42.87 2.14
CA PRO A 183 -56.01 42.30 2.72
C PRO A 183 -55.32 43.24 3.72
N TYR A 184 -54.80 42.73 4.84
CA TYR A 184 -53.83 43.43 5.71
C TYR A 184 -52.88 42.39 6.33
N GLN A 185 -51.60 42.37 5.93
CA GLN A 185 -50.43 42.92 6.64
C GLN A 185 -50.08 42.26 7.98
N ALA A 186 -48.91 41.60 7.96
CA ALA A 186 -47.83 41.56 8.95
C ALA A 186 -48.11 41.90 10.42
N GLN A 187 -47.69 41.01 11.33
CA GLN A 187 -46.88 41.45 12.47
C GLN A 187 -46.04 40.33 13.09
N ARG A 188 -44.73 40.58 13.15
CA ARG A 188 -43.79 39.96 14.09
C ARG A 188 -44.25 40.22 15.52
N GLN A 189 -44.10 39.24 16.42
CA GLN A 189 -43.74 39.53 17.81
C GLN A 189 -42.73 38.52 18.35
N LEU A 190 -41.73 39.09 19.02
CA LEU A 190 -40.63 38.47 19.74
C LEU A 190 -41.07 38.02 21.14
N ALA A 191 -40.42 36.94 21.59
CA ALA A 191 -39.86 36.65 22.92
C ALA A 191 -40.58 37.12 24.20
N SER A 192 -40.79 36.15 25.12
CA SER A 192 -40.59 36.36 26.56
C SER A 192 -40.55 35.03 27.37
N HIS A 193 -39.42 34.85 28.08
CA HIS A 193 -39.11 34.19 29.37
C HIS A 193 -40.29 33.63 30.22
N ALA A 194 -40.21 32.58 31.07
CA ALA A 194 -39.21 31.83 31.86
C ALA A 194 -39.90 30.49 32.35
N PRO A 195 -39.50 29.73 33.41
CA PRO A 195 -38.26 29.61 34.22
C PRO A 195 -37.73 28.14 34.37
N PRO A 196 -36.62 27.89 35.11
CA PRO A 196 -35.90 26.61 35.19
C PRO A 196 -36.23 25.79 36.45
N THR A 197 -36.07 24.46 36.39
CA THR A 197 -36.08 23.56 37.57
C THR A 197 -35.36 22.22 37.25
N PRO A 198 -34.91 21.44 38.25
CA PRO A 198 -33.49 21.21 38.52
C PRO A 198 -32.97 19.81 38.17
N ALA A 199 -31.65 19.69 38.11
CA ALA A 199 -30.90 18.45 38.00
C ALA A 199 -31.10 17.52 39.22
N PRO A 200 -30.91 16.21 39.02
CA PRO A 200 -30.27 15.41 40.06
C PRO A 200 -29.12 14.53 39.56
N ALA A 201 -28.12 14.48 40.43
CA ALA A 201 -27.30 13.34 40.82
C ALA A 201 -26.25 12.80 39.82
N ALA A 202 -25.00 13.08 40.21
CA ALA A 202 -23.78 12.40 39.84
C ALA A 202 -23.89 10.88 40.00
N ASN A 203 -23.30 10.15 39.04
CA ASN A 203 -22.92 8.76 39.20
C ASN A 203 -21.39 8.60 39.13
N PRO A 204 -20.79 7.72 39.94
CA PRO A 204 -19.36 7.67 40.18
C PRO A 204 -18.59 7.02 39.03
N LEU A 205 -17.38 7.53 38.82
CA LEU A 205 -16.36 7.04 37.89
C LEU A 205 -15.97 5.59 38.21
N GLN A 206 -16.53 4.61 37.50
CA GLN A 206 -15.93 3.29 37.36
C GLN A 206 -14.89 3.33 36.23
N ARG A 207 -13.61 3.34 36.63
CA ARG A 207 -12.48 3.08 35.75
C ARG A 207 -12.48 1.59 35.34
N THR A 208 -12.79 1.31 34.09
CA THR A 208 -12.44 0.04 33.45
C THR A 208 -11.13 0.20 32.66
N PRO A 209 -10.22 -0.81 32.69
CA PRO A 209 -8.98 -0.75 31.93
C PRO A 209 -9.28 -0.91 30.44
N ARG A 210 -8.95 0.13 29.66
CA ARG A 210 -9.10 0.18 28.21
C ARG A 210 -8.02 -0.71 27.58
N GLN A 211 -8.34 -1.98 27.31
CA GLN A 211 -7.59 -2.78 26.35
C GLN A 211 -7.76 -2.13 24.98
N GLN A 212 -6.64 -1.68 24.39
CA GLN A 212 -6.60 -1.15 23.03
C GLN A 212 -6.71 -2.32 22.05
N THR A 213 -7.93 -2.71 21.71
CA THR A 213 -8.21 -3.57 20.56
C THR A 213 -8.11 -2.71 19.31
N LEU A 214 -7.04 -2.88 18.52
CA LEU A 214 -6.94 -2.40 17.14
C LEU A 214 -7.96 -3.19 16.28
N ALA A 215 -9.24 -2.88 16.43
CA ALA A 215 -10.30 -3.33 15.55
C ALA A 215 -10.43 -2.32 14.42
N SER A 216 -9.79 -2.61 13.29
CA SER A 216 -10.08 -1.95 12.01
C SER A 216 -11.55 -2.21 11.63
N PRO A 217 -12.30 -1.24 11.09
CA PRO A 217 -13.72 -1.43 10.80
C PRO A 217 -13.93 -2.56 9.81
N PHE A 218 -14.74 -3.53 10.24
CA PHE A 218 -15.19 -4.68 9.46
C PHE A 218 -15.98 -4.19 8.25
N VAL A 219 -15.36 -4.26 7.06
CA VAL A 219 -16.12 -4.40 5.82
C VAL A 219 -16.38 -5.90 5.65
N PRO A 220 -17.62 -6.39 5.75
CA PRO A 220 -17.91 -7.78 5.43
C PRO A 220 -17.69 -7.96 3.92
N ARG A 221 -16.52 -8.48 3.51
CA ARG A 221 -16.35 -9.05 2.17
C ARG A 221 -17.35 -10.20 2.10
N SER A 222 -18.40 -9.99 1.30
CA SER A 222 -19.43 -10.97 0.99
C SER A 222 -18.83 -12.37 0.85
N ALA A 223 -19.42 -13.33 1.57
CA ALA A 223 -19.00 -14.72 1.54
C ALA A 223 -18.91 -15.19 0.08
N LEU A 224 -17.68 -15.41 -0.40
CA LEU A 224 -17.43 -15.99 -1.71
C LEU A 224 -18.18 -17.33 -1.79
N PRO A 225 -19.00 -17.57 -2.84
CA PRO A 225 -19.88 -18.72 -2.93
C PRO A 225 -19.09 -20.01 -2.70
N ALA A 226 -19.65 -20.95 -1.93
CA ALA A 226 -18.97 -22.13 -1.39
C ALA A 226 -18.33 -23.09 -2.44
N ALA A 227 -18.58 -22.87 -3.73
CA ALA A 227 -18.27 -23.77 -4.84
C ALA A 227 -17.13 -23.27 -5.77
N SER A 228 -16.07 -22.66 -5.23
CA SER A 228 -14.87 -22.41 -6.05
C SER A 228 -14.05 -23.70 -6.21
N PRO A 229 -13.56 -24.03 -7.42
CA PRO A 229 -12.61 -25.11 -7.63
C PRO A 229 -11.34 -24.84 -6.80
N GLY A 230 -10.92 -25.82 -6.00
CA GLY A 230 -9.69 -25.74 -5.18
C GLY A 230 -9.84 -25.69 -3.67
N ARG A 231 -11.05 -25.92 -3.15
CA ARG A 231 -11.24 -26.04 -1.70
C ARG A 231 -10.86 -27.44 -1.24
N GLY A 232 -9.65 -27.55 -0.69
CA GLY A 232 -9.26 -28.74 0.09
C GLY A 232 -10.29 -29.01 1.18
N LYS A 233 -10.67 -30.28 1.33
CA LYS A 233 -11.60 -30.70 2.38
C LYS A 233 -10.89 -30.58 3.73
N ALA A 234 -11.42 -29.76 4.63
CA ALA A 234 -10.97 -29.73 6.02
C ALA A 234 -11.52 -30.97 6.74
N TYR A 235 -10.66 -31.65 7.49
CA TYR A 235 -11.02 -32.77 8.36
C TYR A 235 -11.24 -32.26 9.78
N ASP A 236 -12.24 -32.80 10.48
CA ASP A 236 -12.45 -32.53 11.89
C ASP A 236 -11.26 -33.02 12.71
N ASP A 237 -10.92 -32.30 13.78
CA ASP A 237 -9.84 -32.67 14.71
C ASP A 237 -10.27 -33.80 15.65
N THR A 238 -10.49 -34.98 15.06
CA THR A 238 -10.92 -36.21 15.72
C THR A 238 -10.08 -37.39 15.23
N ASP A 239 -10.02 -38.49 15.99
CA ASP A 239 -9.30 -39.70 15.56
C ASP A 239 -9.82 -40.25 14.23
N ALA A 240 -11.14 -40.14 14.01
CA ALA A 240 -11.78 -40.49 12.74
C ALA A 240 -11.30 -39.58 11.60
N GLY A 241 -11.22 -38.27 11.85
CA GLY A 241 -10.68 -37.28 10.91
C GLY A 241 -9.20 -37.53 10.58
N GLN A 242 -8.38 -37.86 11.57
CA GLN A 242 -6.97 -38.22 11.36
C GLN A 242 -6.80 -39.50 10.55
N LYS A 243 -7.63 -40.52 10.79
CA LYS A 243 -7.61 -41.77 10.01
C LYS A 243 -8.03 -41.52 8.56
N ALA A 244 -9.08 -40.72 8.34
CA ALA A 244 -9.54 -40.35 7.00
C ALA A 244 -8.49 -39.51 6.24
N TYR A 245 -7.85 -38.56 6.92
CA TYR A 245 -6.74 -37.77 6.37
C TYR A 245 -5.56 -38.65 5.92
N LYS A 246 -5.11 -39.57 6.79
CA LYS A 246 -4.02 -40.51 6.45
C LYS A 246 -4.38 -41.43 5.28
N ALA A 247 -5.62 -41.92 5.22
CA ALA A 247 -6.10 -42.72 4.11
C ALA A 247 -6.14 -41.91 2.79
N GLN A 248 -6.54 -40.64 2.85
CA GLN A 248 -6.52 -39.77 1.67
C GLN A 248 -5.09 -39.47 1.23
N LEU A 249 -4.17 -39.19 2.15
CA LEU A 249 -2.76 -38.99 1.82
C LEU A 249 -2.15 -40.20 1.11
N ALA A 250 -2.47 -41.42 1.56
CA ALA A 250 -2.01 -42.64 0.91
C ALA A 250 -2.52 -42.79 -0.53
N ASN A 251 -3.72 -42.27 -0.82
CA ASN A 251 -4.34 -42.29 -2.15
C ASN A 251 -3.97 -41.08 -3.01
N THR A 252 -3.41 -40.03 -2.42
CA THR A 252 -2.95 -38.82 -3.12
C THR A 252 -1.54 -39.10 -3.65
N ALA A 253 -1.44 -40.04 -4.59
CA ALA A 253 -0.18 -40.37 -5.25
C ALA A 253 0.29 -39.19 -6.10
N THR A 254 1.48 -38.64 -5.80
CA THR A 254 2.46 -37.88 -6.64
C THR A 254 1.99 -36.81 -7.64
N VAL A 255 0.70 -36.60 -7.85
CA VAL A 255 0.16 -35.54 -8.71
C VAL A 255 0.35 -34.23 -7.97
N GLU A 256 1.06 -33.31 -8.59
CA GLU A 256 1.32 -32.00 -8.03
C GLU A 256 -0.01 -31.31 -7.72
N ALA A 257 -0.22 -30.96 -6.44
CA ALA A 257 -1.46 -30.34 -6.01
C ALA A 257 -1.61 -28.95 -6.66
N THR A 258 -2.75 -28.71 -7.30
CA THR A 258 -3.12 -27.45 -7.96
C THR A 258 -4.40 -26.88 -7.33
N ALA A 259 -4.88 -25.73 -7.81
CA ALA A 259 -6.25 -25.30 -7.50
C ALA A 259 -7.32 -26.25 -8.06
N ALA A 260 -7.08 -27.04 -9.11
CA ALA A 260 -8.06 -28.03 -9.56
C ALA A 260 -8.01 -29.32 -8.74
N THR A 261 -6.82 -29.66 -8.23
CA THR A 261 -6.53 -30.88 -7.46
C THR A 261 -6.01 -30.51 -6.06
N PRO A 262 -6.90 -30.21 -5.10
CA PRO A 262 -6.49 -29.67 -3.81
C PRO A 262 -5.74 -30.70 -2.96
N TYR A 263 -4.74 -30.24 -2.22
CA TYR A 263 -4.05 -31.08 -1.24
C TYR A 263 -4.97 -31.36 -0.03
N PRO A 264 -5.00 -32.58 0.54
CA PRO A 264 -5.72 -32.88 1.77
C PRO A 264 -5.27 -31.98 2.92
N LEU A 265 -6.19 -31.34 3.65
CA LEU A 265 -5.81 -30.44 4.75
C LEU A 265 -5.59 -31.23 6.04
N THR A 266 -4.56 -30.89 6.80
CA THR A 266 -4.33 -31.48 8.13
C THR A 266 -5.57 -31.29 9.01
N PRO A 267 -6.05 -32.32 9.73
CA PRO A 267 -7.18 -32.21 10.64
C PRO A 267 -7.02 -31.07 11.64
N GLY A 268 -8.12 -30.36 11.92
CA GLY A 268 -8.10 -29.21 12.84
C GLY A 268 -7.49 -27.93 12.26
N THR A 269 -7.17 -27.91 10.97
CA THR A 269 -6.74 -26.69 10.27
C THR A 269 -7.90 -26.04 9.52
N LEU A 270 -7.80 -24.72 9.38
CA LEU A 270 -8.79 -23.89 8.71
C LEU A 270 -8.65 -24.00 7.18
N ARG A 271 -9.74 -23.66 6.48
CA ARG A 271 -9.75 -23.67 5.01
C ARG A 271 -8.85 -22.55 4.47
N GLN A 272 -8.31 -22.73 3.27
CA GLN A 272 -7.30 -21.81 2.76
C GLN A 272 -7.81 -20.39 2.46
N ASN A 273 -9.10 -20.22 2.19
CA ASN A 273 -9.71 -18.92 1.96
C ASN A 273 -9.99 -18.15 3.26
N GLU A 274 -9.73 -18.75 4.42
CA GLU A 274 -9.80 -18.08 5.72
C GLU A 274 -8.44 -17.43 6.02
N ARG A 275 -8.41 -16.41 6.90
CA ARG A 275 -7.15 -15.75 7.30
C ARG A 275 -6.30 -16.69 8.16
N VAL A 276 -5.64 -17.64 7.50
CA VAL A 276 -4.87 -18.71 8.14
C VAL A 276 -3.38 -18.39 8.17
N CYS A 277 -2.73 -18.75 9.27
CA CYS A 277 -1.29 -18.73 9.39
C CYS A 277 -0.69 -19.78 8.43
N PRO A 278 0.26 -19.41 7.55
CA PRO A 278 0.84 -20.35 6.60
C PRO A 278 1.71 -21.42 7.27
N ARG A 279 2.12 -21.20 8.54
CA ARG A 279 2.95 -22.14 9.28
C ARG A 279 2.15 -23.28 9.90
N CYS A 280 1.03 -22.97 10.56
CA CYS A 280 0.26 -23.97 11.33
C CYS A 280 -1.17 -24.21 10.80
N GLY A 281 -1.63 -23.47 9.79
CA GLY A 281 -2.96 -23.63 9.21
C GLY A 281 -4.12 -23.16 10.11
N LYS A 282 -3.85 -22.56 11.28
CA LYS A 282 -4.86 -21.99 12.19
C LYS A 282 -4.97 -20.47 12.00
N GLY A 283 -6.10 -19.89 12.39
CA GLY A 283 -6.37 -18.44 12.31
C GLY A 283 -5.98 -17.67 13.59
N ASN A 284 -6.33 -16.39 13.62
CA ASN A 284 -6.28 -15.50 14.79
C ASN A 284 -4.87 -15.16 15.36
N HIS A 285 -3.83 -15.29 14.55
CA HIS A 285 -2.47 -14.85 14.90
C HIS A 285 -1.64 -14.51 13.66
N SER A 286 -0.55 -13.76 13.85
CA SER A 286 0.42 -13.48 12.79
C SER A 286 1.45 -14.61 12.68
N ILE A 287 2.13 -14.71 11.54
CA ILE A 287 3.20 -15.70 11.34
C ILE A 287 4.35 -15.55 12.37
N LEU A 288 4.59 -14.31 12.80
CA LEU A 288 5.64 -13.98 13.78
C LEU A 288 5.29 -14.47 15.19
N ASN A 289 3.99 -14.56 15.50
CA ASN A 289 3.48 -14.99 16.80
C ASN A 289 2.90 -16.41 16.74
N CYS A 290 3.34 -17.22 15.77
CA CYS A 290 2.86 -18.59 15.59
C CYS A 290 3.65 -19.57 16.46
N ASP A 291 3.01 -20.07 17.51
CA ASP A 291 3.47 -21.16 18.38
C ASP A 291 2.93 -22.54 17.96
N GLY A 292 2.02 -22.59 16.98
CA GLY A 292 1.42 -23.81 16.48
C GLY A 292 2.39 -24.78 15.79
N ILE A 293 2.02 -26.06 15.80
CA ILE A 293 2.74 -27.13 15.10
C ILE A 293 2.79 -26.81 13.60
N ALA A 294 3.97 -26.99 13.02
CA ALA A 294 4.19 -26.69 11.62
C ALA A 294 3.48 -27.72 10.72
N LEU A 295 2.78 -27.24 9.69
CA LEU A 295 2.14 -28.08 8.68
C LEU A 295 3.16 -28.92 7.92
N PRO A 296 2.74 -30.08 7.36
CA PRO A 296 3.53 -30.82 6.39
C PRO A 296 4.03 -29.92 5.24
N SER A 297 5.21 -30.23 4.71
CA SER A 297 5.88 -29.45 3.66
C SER A 297 4.99 -29.27 2.43
N GLU A 298 4.29 -30.33 2.05
CA GLU A 298 3.47 -30.41 0.85
C GLU A 298 2.21 -29.56 0.99
N GLU A 299 1.54 -29.64 2.16
CA GLU A 299 0.39 -28.79 2.47
C GLU A 299 0.81 -27.31 2.49
N ARG A 300 1.96 -27.00 3.09
CA ARG A 300 2.48 -25.63 3.15
C ARG A 300 2.78 -25.08 1.75
N ARG A 301 3.38 -25.89 0.88
CA ARG A 301 3.68 -25.51 -0.51
C ARG A 301 2.39 -25.27 -1.30
N TRP A 302 1.41 -26.17 -1.18
CA TRP A 302 0.10 -26.01 -1.82
C TRP A 302 -0.65 -24.77 -1.30
N ARG A 303 -0.64 -24.54 0.02
CA ARG A 303 -1.23 -23.33 0.63
C ARG A 303 -0.52 -22.04 0.17
N GLY A 304 0.77 -22.11 -0.15
CA GLY A 304 1.48 -21.00 -0.78
C GLY A 304 0.99 -20.74 -2.21
N LYS A 305 0.91 -21.78 -3.04
CA LYS A 305 0.48 -21.69 -4.44
C LYS A 305 -0.94 -21.14 -4.58
N VAL A 306 -1.91 -21.76 -3.93
CA VAL A 306 -3.32 -21.32 -4.05
C VAL A 306 -3.52 -19.93 -3.43
N LYS A 307 -2.72 -19.51 -2.44
CA LYS A 307 -2.75 -18.12 -1.95
C LYS A 307 -2.24 -17.15 -3.01
N SER A 308 -1.16 -17.51 -3.70
CA SER A 308 -0.64 -16.73 -4.83
C SER A 308 -1.69 -16.61 -5.93
N GLU A 309 -2.28 -17.73 -6.35
CA GLU A 309 -3.32 -17.77 -7.40
C GLU A 309 -4.58 -16.98 -7.00
N LEU A 310 -5.02 -17.08 -5.73
CA LEU A 310 -6.14 -16.28 -5.22
C LEU A 310 -5.81 -14.79 -5.15
N MET A 311 -4.56 -14.41 -4.88
CA MET A 311 -4.14 -13.01 -4.98
C MET A 311 -4.17 -12.55 -6.43
N THR A 312 -3.66 -13.34 -7.38
CA THR A 312 -3.69 -12.98 -8.81
C THR A 312 -5.12 -12.86 -9.34
N GLN A 313 -6.02 -13.77 -8.94
CA GLN A 313 -7.46 -13.68 -9.28
C GLN A 313 -8.18 -12.55 -8.53
N GLY A 314 -7.72 -12.22 -7.33
CA GLY A 314 -8.21 -11.10 -6.54
C GLY A 314 -7.86 -9.77 -7.16
N VAL A 315 -6.61 -9.61 -7.64
CA VAL A 315 -6.15 -8.44 -8.40
C VAL A 315 -6.97 -8.27 -9.67
N ALA A 316 -7.18 -9.33 -10.45
CA ALA A 316 -8.03 -9.25 -11.66
C ALA A 316 -9.50 -8.86 -11.36
N LYS A 317 -10.05 -9.27 -10.22
CA LYS A 317 -11.41 -8.86 -9.79
C LYS A 317 -11.45 -7.45 -9.19
N GLU A 318 -10.38 -7.03 -8.53
CA GLU A 318 -10.23 -5.69 -7.96
C GLU A 318 -9.99 -4.66 -9.06
N GLU A 319 -9.27 -5.04 -10.12
CA GLU A 319 -9.21 -4.32 -11.41
C GLU A 319 -10.58 -4.19 -12.04
N GLN A 320 -11.36 -5.28 -12.19
CA GLN A 320 -12.74 -5.19 -12.71
C GLN A 320 -13.66 -4.31 -11.83
N GLY A 321 -13.50 -4.38 -10.50
CA GLY A 321 -14.24 -3.53 -9.56
C GLY A 321 -13.82 -2.06 -9.63
N MET A 322 -12.51 -1.78 -9.76
CA MET A 322 -11.98 -0.44 -10.01
C MET A 322 -12.43 0.09 -11.37
N LEU A 323 -12.49 -0.75 -12.41
CA LEU A 323 -12.98 -0.36 -13.72
C LEU A 323 -14.45 0.04 -13.66
N SER A 324 -15.29 -0.74 -12.97
CA SER A 324 -16.70 -0.38 -12.73
C SER A 324 -16.82 0.93 -11.96
N THR A 325 -16.04 1.11 -10.88
CA THR A 325 -16.07 2.33 -10.06
C THR A 325 -15.56 3.55 -10.83
N ARG A 326 -14.58 3.37 -11.72
CA ARG A 326 -14.06 4.41 -12.62
C ARG A 326 -15.07 4.78 -13.69
N MET A 327 -15.82 3.82 -14.25
CA MET A 327 -16.90 4.08 -15.20
C MET A 327 -18.08 4.81 -14.54
N ASP A 328 -18.42 4.48 -13.30
CA ASP A 328 -19.42 5.21 -12.53
C ASP A 328 -18.96 6.64 -12.20
N ALA A 329 -17.68 6.82 -11.85
CA ALA A 329 -17.09 8.14 -11.63
C ALA A 329 -17.06 8.98 -12.92
N TYR A 330 -16.74 8.36 -14.06
CA TYR A 330 -16.79 8.98 -15.39
C TYR A 330 -18.21 9.46 -15.71
N ALA A 331 -19.23 8.62 -15.50
CA ALA A 331 -20.62 8.99 -15.73
C ALA A 331 -21.05 10.21 -14.89
N ILE A 332 -20.66 10.25 -13.61
CA ILE A 332 -20.94 11.39 -12.72
C ILE A 332 -20.24 12.67 -13.20
N MET A 333 -18.98 12.58 -13.65
CA MET A 333 -18.23 13.75 -14.12
C MET A 333 -18.77 14.31 -15.44
N VAL A 334 -19.26 13.44 -16.33
CA VAL A 334 -19.96 13.86 -17.56
C VAL A 334 -21.30 14.54 -17.23
N GLU A 335 -22.07 13.98 -16.29
CA GLU A 335 -23.34 14.60 -15.84
C GLU A 335 -23.13 15.99 -15.20
N ASP A 336 -22.00 16.21 -14.54
CA ASP A 336 -21.61 17.49 -13.94
C ASP A 336 -20.96 18.48 -14.95
N GLY A 337 -20.86 18.13 -16.23
CA GLY A 337 -20.27 18.98 -17.28
C GLY A 337 -18.75 19.09 -17.22
N ARG A 338 -18.07 18.14 -16.56
CA ARG A 338 -16.60 18.05 -16.43
C ARG A 338 -16.03 17.02 -17.42
N GLU A 339 -16.37 17.16 -18.69
CA GLU A 339 -16.03 16.19 -19.74
C GLU A 339 -14.51 16.10 -19.99
N GLU A 340 -13.77 17.21 -19.88
CA GLU A 340 -12.30 17.20 -20.05
C GLU A 340 -11.60 16.43 -18.93
N ASP A 341 -12.00 16.63 -17.67
CA ASP A 341 -11.45 15.89 -16.52
C ASP A 341 -11.81 14.39 -16.58
N ALA A 342 -12.98 14.07 -17.15
CA ALA A 342 -13.45 12.70 -17.33
C ALA A 342 -12.65 11.97 -18.41
N LEU A 343 -12.29 12.67 -19.49
CA LEU A 343 -11.41 12.16 -20.56
C LEU A 343 -9.98 11.95 -20.05
N GLU A 344 -9.43 12.87 -19.26
CA GLU A 344 -8.09 12.72 -18.66
C GLU A 344 -8.04 11.50 -17.71
N LEU A 345 -9.12 11.23 -16.97
CA LEU A 345 -9.27 10.02 -16.14
C LEU A 345 -9.29 8.71 -16.95
N LEU A 346 -9.89 8.73 -18.14
CA LEU A 346 -9.89 7.57 -19.04
C LEU A 346 -8.53 7.35 -19.70
N GLU A 347 -7.84 8.42 -20.12
CA GLU A 347 -6.47 8.33 -20.63
C GLU A 347 -5.49 7.82 -19.55
N LEU A 348 -5.64 8.27 -18.31
CA LEU A 348 -4.85 7.77 -17.18
C LEU A 348 -5.13 6.30 -16.87
N ALA A 349 -6.37 5.84 -17.00
CA ALA A 349 -6.70 4.43 -16.83
C ALA A 349 -6.04 3.57 -17.92
N ALA A 350 -6.04 4.02 -19.17
CA ALA A 350 -5.35 3.34 -20.27
C ALA A 350 -3.83 3.30 -20.08
N TYR A 351 -3.23 4.36 -19.52
CA TYR A 351 -1.78 4.44 -19.29
C TYR A 351 -1.30 3.51 -18.16
N VAL A 352 -2.10 3.34 -17.10
CA VAL A 352 -1.81 2.38 -16.02
C VAL A 352 -1.89 0.94 -16.51
N ASP A 353 -2.86 0.62 -17.37
CA ASP A 353 -2.99 -0.71 -17.97
C ASP A 353 -1.79 -1.05 -18.88
N GLU A 354 -1.23 -0.08 -19.61
CA GLU A 354 -0.02 -0.28 -20.44
C GLU A 354 1.25 -0.45 -19.58
N GLU A 355 1.41 0.29 -18.49
CA GLU A 355 2.59 0.18 -17.61
C GLU A 355 2.57 -1.11 -16.77
N GLU A 356 1.39 -1.61 -16.38
CA GLU A 356 1.24 -2.91 -15.73
C GLU A 356 1.34 -4.09 -16.72
N ALA A 357 0.81 -3.95 -17.94
CA ALA A 357 1.06 -4.92 -19.02
C ALA A 357 2.57 -5.02 -19.32
N GLY A 358 3.30 -3.90 -19.38
CA GLY A 358 4.76 -3.90 -19.56
C GLY A 358 5.52 -4.66 -18.45
N LYS A 359 5.03 -4.63 -17.20
CA LYS A 359 5.62 -5.36 -16.07
C LYS A 359 5.33 -6.87 -16.10
N VAL A 360 4.17 -7.28 -16.62
CA VAL A 360 3.78 -8.70 -16.74
C VAL A 360 4.52 -9.38 -17.91
N TRP A 361 4.77 -8.67 -19.01
CA TRP A 361 5.49 -9.21 -20.17
C TRP A 361 7.03 -9.12 -20.05
N GLY A 362 7.56 -8.32 -19.12
CA GLY A 362 9.00 -8.20 -18.84
C GLY A 362 9.61 -9.26 -17.90
N GLN A 363 8.86 -10.29 -17.51
CA GLN A 363 9.33 -11.39 -16.63
C GLN A 363 9.39 -12.77 -17.30
N GLN A 364 9.34 -12.86 -18.63
CA GLN A 364 9.63 -14.11 -19.36
C GLN A 364 11.09 -14.19 -19.81
#